data_AF-A0A5C6VAD1-F1
#
_entry.id   AF-A0A5C6VAD1-F1
#
_cell.length_a   1.000
_cell.length_b   1.000
_cell.length_c   1.000
_cell.angle_alpha   90.00
_cell.angle_beta   90.00
_cell.angle_gamma   90.00
#
_symmetry.space_group_name_H-M   'P 1'
#
loop_
_entity.id
_entity.type
_entity.pdbx_description
1 polymer ?
#
loop_
_entity_poly.entity_id
_entity_poly.type
_entity_poly.pdbx_seq_one_letter_code
_entity_poly.pdbx_strand_id
1 'polypeptide(L)'
;MAKNFTQTSPLAVKMRPRSPILVSSIDMPRFMEVSRTKGSFGFGHFKVHGRNVLSFRLQSGGAQIYWLADAADRRAWAAIDAIKKGEAGFVLMQGIDAVFLPWEFSKGRDSIDAIRSESLSHPGGLSDAASVLANSGIVQRFASTDIAGIELSYVHVNLLSFDSSQAALYELQQKSTVRQREGYHSVFDAELCSTETVH
;
A
#
# COMPACT_ATOMS: atom_id res chain seq x y z
N MET A 1 13.67 9.55 -14.26
CA MET A 1 12.94 9.63 -15.55
C MET A 1 11.55 9.04 -15.37
N ALA A 2 10.49 9.83 -15.55
CA ALA A 2 9.13 9.29 -15.61
C ALA A 2 8.99 8.51 -16.93
N LYS A 3 8.83 7.18 -16.87
CA LYS A 3 8.49 6.39 -18.05
C LYS A 3 7.12 6.84 -18.55
N ASN A 4 7.01 7.13 -19.84
CA ASN A 4 5.73 7.51 -20.45
C ASN A 4 4.85 6.25 -20.60
N PHE A 5 4.02 5.97 -19.60
CA PHE A 5 3.20 4.76 -19.55
C PHE A 5 2.15 4.65 -20.67
N THR A 6 1.89 5.75 -21.40
CA THR A 6 0.98 5.77 -22.56
C THR A 6 1.41 4.81 -23.67
N GLN A 7 2.70 4.49 -23.77
CA GLN A 7 3.22 3.54 -24.77
C GLN A 7 3.02 2.07 -24.36
N THR A 8 2.81 1.78 -23.06
CA THR A 8 2.77 0.42 -22.49
C THR A 8 1.36 -0.08 -22.20
N SER A 9 0.36 0.80 -22.07
CA SER A 9 -1.02 0.40 -21.85
C SER A 9 -2.01 1.39 -22.47
N PRO A 10 -2.86 0.96 -23.42
CA PRO A 10 -3.96 1.80 -23.94
C PRO A 10 -4.91 2.30 -22.86
N LEU A 11 -4.98 1.62 -21.71
CA LEU A 11 -5.79 2.03 -20.56
C LEU A 11 -5.19 3.24 -19.83
N ALA A 12 -3.86 3.38 -19.80
CA ALA A 12 -3.20 4.51 -19.18
C ALA A 12 -3.45 5.84 -19.93
N VAL A 13 -3.66 5.77 -21.25
CA VAL A 13 -3.98 6.95 -22.09
C VAL A 13 -5.33 7.57 -21.70
N LYS A 14 -6.25 6.77 -21.16
CA LYS A 14 -7.60 7.22 -20.78
C LYS A 14 -7.65 7.88 -19.41
N MET A 15 -6.57 7.79 -18.62
CA MET A 15 -6.50 8.42 -17.31
C MET A 15 -6.21 9.91 -17.41
N ARG A 16 -6.72 10.68 -16.44
CA ARG A 16 -6.43 12.10 -16.29
C ARG A 16 -4.93 12.29 -16.02
N PRO A 17 -4.27 13.30 -16.64
CA PRO A 17 -2.83 13.52 -16.55
C PRO A 17 -2.22 13.74 -15.15
N ARG A 18 -3.03 13.82 -14.08
CA ARG A 18 -2.59 14.10 -12.70
C ARG A 18 -3.08 13.08 -11.69
N SER A 19 -3.62 11.97 -12.17
CA SER A 19 -4.11 10.91 -11.31
C SER A 19 -2.96 10.19 -10.64
N PRO A 20 -3.03 9.96 -9.32
CA PRO A 20 -1.98 9.24 -8.62
C PRO A 20 -1.79 7.84 -9.18
N ILE A 21 -0.53 7.42 -9.35
CA ILE A 21 -0.18 6.06 -9.76
C ILE A 21 0.58 5.40 -8.61
N LEU A 22 0.05 4.30 -8.10
CA LEU A 22 0.71 3.46 -7.11
C LEU A 22 1.42 2.31 -7.84
N VAL A 23 2.70 2.12 -7.51
CA VAL A 23 3.55 1.12 -8.15
C VAL A 23 3.91 0.05 -7.12
N SER A 24 3.91 -1.21 -7.53
CA SER A 24 4.33 -2.33 -6.67
C SER A 24 5.05 -3.40 -7.49
N SER A 25 6.05 -4.03 -6.88
CA SER A 25 6.68 -5.25 -7.40
C SER A 25 6.00 -6.45 -6.75
N ILE A 26 5.42 -7.35 -7.52
CA ILE A 26 4.62 -8.48 -7.04
C ILE A 26 5.08 -9.82 -7.64
N ASP A 27 4.58 -10.92 -7.09
CA ASP A 27 4.56 -12.21 -7.78
C ASP A 27 3.44 -12.17 -8.83
N MET A 28 3.81 -11.90 -10.10
CA MET A 28 2.84 -11.69 -11.17
C MET A 28 2.07 -12.99 -11.52
N PRO A 29 2.70 -14.17 -11.69
CA PRO A 29 1.97 -15.42 -11.89
C PRO A 29 0.93 -15.68 -10.82
N ARG A 30 1.30 -15.55 -9.53
CA ARG A 30 0.38 -15.80 -8.42
C ARG A 30 -0.74 -14.78 -8.35
N PHE A 31 -0.45 -13.51 -8.64
CA PHE A 31 -1.48 -12.47 -8.75
C PHE A 31 -2.46 -12.80 -9.87
N MET A 32 -1.97 -13.10 -11.07
CA MET A 32 -2.82 -13.37 -12.23
C MET A 32 -3.70 -14.61 -12.04
N GLU A 33 -3.20 -15.65 -11.37
CA GLU A 33 -3.94 -16.88 -11.06
C GLU A 33 -5.22 -16.61 -10.25
N VAL A 34 -5.15 -15.72 -9.27
CA VAL A 34 -6.25 -15.49 -8.31
C VAL A 34 -6.98 -14.17 -8.53
N SER A 35 -6.43 -13.29 -9.36
CA SER A 35 -7.08 -12.06 -9.79
C SER A 35 -8.33 -12.37 -10.63
N ARG A 36 -9.38 -11.56 -10.46
CA ARG A 36 -10.66 -11.72 -11.19
C ARG A 36 -11.19 -10.34 -11.60
N THR A 37 -12.24 -10.34 -12.42
CA THR A 37 -12.86 -9.09 -12.95
C THR A 37 -13.50 -8.21 -11.88
N LYS A 38 -13.85 -8.76 -10.71
CA LYS A 38 -14.30 -7.95 -9.57
C LYS A 38 -13.09 -7.43 -8.81
N GLY A 39 -13.09 -6.13 -8.53
CA GLY A 39 -12.11 -5.50 -7.66
C GLY A 39 -12.76 -4.61 -6.62
N SER A 40 -11.96 -4.14 -5.68
CA SER A 40 -12.27 -3.08 -4.74
C SER A 40 -11.02 -2.25 -4.52
N PHE A 41 -11.18 -0.96 -4.24
CA PHE A 41 -10.08 -0.13 -3.76
C PHE A 41 -10.58 0.80 -2.67
N GLY A 42 -9.80 0.94 -1.61
CA GLY A 42 -10.14 1.78 -0.49
C GLY A 42 -8.94 2.17 0.36
N PHE A 43 -9.22 3.02 1.34
CA PHE A 43 -8.26 3.44 2.34
C PHE A 43 -8.63 2.85 3.70
N GLY A 44 -7.62 2.60 4.51
CA GLY A 44 -7.78 2.19 5.89
C GLY A 44 -6.59 2.63 6.73
N HIS A 45 -6.57 2.25 8.00
CA HIS A 45 -5.42 2.48 8.85
C HIS A 45 -5.20 1.31 9.81
N PHE A 46 -3.99 1.24 10.32
CA PHE A 46 -3.60 0.37 11.42
C PHE A 46 -3.02 1.23 12.54
N LYS A 47 -3.14 0.76 13.79
CA LYS A 47 -2.47 1.38 14.93
C LYS A 47 -1.32 0.49 15.37
N VAL A 48 -0.11 1.03 15.38
CA VAL A 48 1.13 0.31 15.71
C VAL A 48 1.91 1.15 16.71
N HIS A 49 2.08 0.64 17.93
CA HIS A 49 2.74 1.36 19.04
C HIS A 49 2.20 2.79 19.25
N GLY A 50 0.87 2.94 19.18
CA GLY A 50 0.19 4.24 19.33
C GLY A 50 0.26 5.16 18.10
N ARG A 51 0.98 4.77 17.03
CA ARG A 51 1.07 5.51 15.77
C ARG A 51 0.09 4.98 14.74
N ASN A 52 -0.51 5.87 13.98
CA ASN A 52 -1.36 5.49 12.84
C ASN A 52 -0.48 5.19 11.62
N VAL A 53 -0.75 4.08 10.95
CA VAL A 53 -0.18 3.70 9.65
C VAL A 53 -1.32 3.70 8.64
N LEU A 54 -1.23 4.53 7.62
CA LEU A 54 -2.20 4.55 6.53
C LEU A 54 -2.02 3.33 5.64
N SER A 55 -3.13 2.85 5.08
CA SER A 55 -3.15 1.78 4.11
C SER A 55 -3.97 2.16 2.88
N PHE A 56 -3.40 1.92 1.72
CA PHE A 56 -4.07 1.94 0.43
C PHE A 56 -4.24 0.48 0.02
N ARG A 57 -5.46 0.04 -0.27
CA ARG A 57 -5.76 -1.38 -0.46
C ARG A 57 -6.46 -1.57 -1.79
N LEU A 58 -5.82 -2.31 -2.69
CA LEU A 58 -6.42 -2.77 -3.94
C LEU A 58 -6.70 -4.27 -3.82
N GLN A 59 -7.94 -4.68 -3.99
CA GLN A 59 -8.33 -6.09 -4.17
C GLN A 59 -8.75 -6.33 -5.61
N SER A 60 -8.30 -7.44 -6.20
CA SER A 60 -8.81 -7.99 -7.47
C SER A 60 -8.97 -9.49 -7.29
N GLY A 61 -10.20 -9.99 -7.34
CA GLY A 61 -10.49 -11.38 -7.00
C GLY A 61 -9.95 -11.77 -5.61
N GLY A 62 -9.20 -12.88 -5.55
CA GLY A 62 -8.56 -13.36 -4.32
C GLY A 62 -7.18 -12.74 -4.04
N ALA A 63 -6.76 -11.76 -4.83
CA ALA A 63 -5.52 -11.01 -4.64
C ALA A 63 -5.78 -9.67 -3.95
N GLN A 64 -4.97 -9.33 -2.96
CA GLN A 64 -5.04 -8.06 -2.23
C GLN A 64 -3.66 -7.44 -2.05
N ILE A 65 -3.49 -6.22 -2.52
CA ILE A 65 -2.24 -5.46 -2.49
C ILE A 65 -2.41 -4.27 -1.55
N TYR A 66 -1.52 -4.18 -0.56
CA TYR A 66 -1.44 -3.06 0.37
C TYR A 66 -0.25 -2.17 0.05
N TRP A 67 -0.42 -0.86 0.16
CA TRP A 67 0.66 0.10 0.32
C TRP A 67 0.50 0.80 1.66
N LEU A 68 1.50 0.67 2.53
CA LEU A 68 1.50 1.23 3.87
C LEU A 68 2.29 2.53 3.89
N ALA A 69 1.75 3.57 4.50
CA ALA A 69 2.43 4.86 4.65
C ALA A 69 2.35 5.32 6.09
N ASP A 70 3.36 6.08 6.52
CA ASP A 70 3.28 6.77 7.80
C ASP A 70 2.16 7.83 7.75
N ALA A 71 1.28 7.85 8.75
CA ALA A 71 0.17 8.79 8.77
C ALA A 71 0.59 10.24 9.10
N ALA A 72 1.81 10.47 9.58
CA ALA A 72 2.40 11.80 9.69
C ALA A 72 2.94 12.34 8.34
N ASP A 73 3.07 11.50 7.30
CA ASP A 73 3.50 11.96 5.98
C ASP A 73 2.37 12.71 5.25
N ARG A 74 2.51 14.02 5.14
CA ARG A 74 1.56 14.89 4.41
C ARG A 74 1.40 14.50 2.94
N ARG A 75 2.41 13.88 2.32
CA ARG A 75 2.36 13.40 0.93
C ARG A 75 1.40 12.22 0.78
N ALA A 76 1.29 11.36 1.80
CA ALA A 76 0.30 10.28 1.82
C ALA A 76 -1.12 10.82 1.83
N TRP A 77 -1.39 11.83 2.66
CA TRP A 77 -2.68 12.51 2.66
C TRP A 77 -2.98 13.24 1.35
N ALA A 78 -1.98 13.90 0.76
CA ALA A 78 -2.12 14.53 -0.54
C ALA A 78 -2.45 13.52 -1.65
N ALA A 79 -1.88 12.31 -1.59
CA ALA A 79 -2.22 11.22 -2.51
C ALA A 79 -3.66 10.75 -2.30
N ILE A 80 -4.11 10.53 -1.06
CA ILE A 80 -5.52 10.21 -0.74
C ILE A 80 -6.46 11.28 -1.31
N ASP A 81 -6.16 12.55 -1.07
CA ASP A 81 -6.98 13.68 -1.54
C ASP A 81 -7.03 13.75 -3.06
N ALA A 82 -5.95 13.41 -3.75
CA ALA A 82 -5.90 13.35 -5.20
C ALA A 82 -6.72 12.18 -5.76
N ILE A 83 -6.62 10.99 -5.15
CA ILE A 83 -7.41 9.82 -5.57
C ILE A 83 -8.91 10.05 -5.35
N LYS A 84 -9.29 10.61 -4.19
CA LYS A 84 -10.69 10.96 -3.87
C LYS A 84 -11.33 11.94 -4.87
N LYS A 85 -10.54 12.65 -5.69
CA LYS A 85 -11.05 13.54 -6.76
C LYS A 85 -11.48 12.78 -8.02
N GLY A 86 -11.21 11.49 -8.14
CA GLY A 86 -11.97 10.65 -9.06
C GLY A 86 -11.28 9.41 -9.60
N GLU A 87 -9.95 9.30 -9.58
CA GLU A 87 -9.29 8.12 -10.15
C GLU A 87 -7.86 7.90 -9.62
N ALA A 88 -7.43 6.65 -9.70
CA ALA A 88 -6.08 6.18 -9.39
C ALA A 88 -5.63 5.16 -10.45
N GLY A 89 -4.32 5.03 -10.63
CA GLY A 89 -3.73 3.98 -11.45
C GLY A 89 -2.87 3.06 -10.60
N PHE A 90 -2.85 1.78 -10.92
CA PHE A 90 -1.97 0.81 -10.29
C PHE A 90 -1.08 0.17 -11.32
N VAL A 91 0.24 0.22 -11.10
CA VAL A 91 1.24 -0.47 -11.91
C VAL A 91 1.80 -1.60 -11.06
N LEU A 92 1.47 -2.82 -11.43
CA LEU A 92 1.97 -4.03 -10.78
C LEU A 92 3.05 -4.63 -11.68
N MET A 93 4.24 -4.92 -11.15
CA MET A 93 5.40 -5.32 -11.96
C MET A 93 6.07 -6.57 -11.44
N GLN A 94 6.67 -7.33 -12.36
CA GLN A 94 7.67 -8.36 -12.05
C GLN A 94 8.75 -8.34 -13.15
N GLY A 95 9.96 -7.88 -12.80
CA GLY A 95 11.03 -7.71 -13.79
C GLY A 95 10.64 -6.71 -14.88
N ILE A 96 10.53 -7.19 -16.13
CA ILE A 96 10.11 -6.37 -17.28
C ILE A 96 8.59 -6.37 -17.51
N ASP A 97 7.89 -7.32 -16.90
CA ASP A 97 6.45 -7.47 -17.05
C ASP A 97 5.72 -6.49 -16.15
N ALA A 98 4.66 -5.87 -16.70
CA ALA A 98 3.85 -4.91 -15.98
C ALA A 98 2.37 -5.02 -16.38
N VAL A 99 1.49 -4.92 -15.39
CA VAL A 99 0.05 -4.79 -15.57
C VAL A 99 -0.38 -3.42 -15.05
N PHE A 100 -1.22 -2.75 -15.83
CA PHE A 100 -1.80 -1.47 -15.47
C PHE A 100 -3.29 -1.62 -15.19
N LEU A 101 -3.72 -1.19 -14.01
CA LEU A 101 -5.11 -1.24 -13.57
C LEU A 101 -5.59 0.20 -13.30
N PRO A 102 -6.40 0.80 -14.18
CA PRO A 102 -7.07 2.05 -13.86
C PRO A 102 -8.20 1.79 -12.87
N TRP A 103 -8.45 2.74 -11.98
CA TRP A 103 -9.53 2.67 -11.01
C TRP A 103 -10.26 3.99 -10.91
N GLU A 104 -11.58 3.95 -11.08
CA GLU A 104 -12.45 5.10 -10.82
C GLU A 104 -12.88 5.08 -9.36
N PHE A 105 -12.59 6.16 -8.65
CA PHE A 105 -12.95 6.31 -7.26
C PHE A 105 -14.36 6.87 -7.16
N SER A 106 -15.32 6.03 -6.77
CA SER A 106 -16.66 6.49 -6.43
C SER A 106 -16.61 7.22 -5.08
N LYS A 107 -17.38 8.32 -4.95
CA LYS A 107 -17.44 9.07 -3.70
C LYS A 107 -18.19 8.26 -2.63
N GLY A 108 -17.46 7.35 -1.97
CA GLY A 108 -17.90 6.66 -0.76
C GLY A 108 -17.61 7.48 0.50
N ARG A 109 -18.22 7.09 1.62
CA ARG A 109 -17.81 7.59 2.94
C ARG A 109 -16.60 6.79 3.40
N ASP A 110 -15.40 7.27 3.08
CA ASP A 110 -14.20 6.74 3.73
C ASP A 110 -14.05 7.38 5.11
N SER A 111 -14.00 6.56 6.16
CA SER A 111 -13.78 7.00 7.54
C SER A 111 -12.35 7.51 7.81
N ILE A 112 -11.44 7.39 6.83
CA ILE A 112 -10.02 7.70 6.99
C ILE A 112 -9.75 9.16 7.39
N ASP A 113 -10.64 10.10 7.04
CA ASP A 113 -10.47 11.51 7.40
C ASP A 113 -10.63 11.74 8.91
N ALA A 114 -11.31 10.84 9.64
CA ALA A 114 -11.50 10.94 11.08
C ALA A 114 -10.18 10.88 11.87
N ILE A 115 -9.16 10.19 11.35
CA ILE A 115 -7.86 10.04 12.02
C ILE A 115 -6.82 11.07 11.55
N ARG A 116 -7.17 11.96 10.60
CA ARG A 116 -6.20 12.87 9.96
C ARG A 116 -5.58 13.85 10.96
N SER A 117 -6.40 14.46 11.82
CA SER A 117 -5.93 15.42 12.83
C SER A 117 -5.01 14.78 13.88
N GLU A 118 -5.35 13.58 14.37
CA GLU A 118 -4.50 12.79 15.27
C GLU A 118 -3.17 12.41 14.60
N SER A 119 -3.22 12.05 13.32
CA SER A 119 -2.05 11.59 12.57
C SER A 119 -1.05 12.72 12.28
N LEU A 120 -1.55 13.92 11.95
CA LEU A 120 -0.71 15.08 11.61
C LEU A 120 -0.22 15.88 12.82
N SER A 121 -0.81 15.67 14.00
CA SER A 121 -0.44 16.38 15.23
C SER A 121 0.63 15.67 16.06
N HIS A 122 1.08 14.49 15.61
CA HIS A 122 1.95 13.63 16.41
C HIS A 122 3.36 14.23 16.61
N PRO A 123 3.80 14.46 17.86
CA PRO A 123 5.16 14.89 18.14
C PRO A 123 6.14 13.76 17.77
N GLY A 124 7.16 14.09 16.97
CA GLY A 124 8.17 13.15 16.47
C GLY A 124 8.21 13.00 14.93
N GLY A 125 7.19 13.48 14.21
CA GLY A 125 7.18 13.42 12.75
C GLY A 125 7.05 11.99 12.21
N LEU A 126 7.76 11.70 11.11
CA LEU A 126 7.77 10.38 10.48
C LEU A 126 8.35 9.31 11.43
N SER A 127 7.75 8.12 11.42
CA SER A 127 8.13 6.95 12.23
C SER A 127 8.48 5.76 11.34
N ASP A 128 9.01 4.70 11.96
CA ASP A 128 9.27 3.41 11.33
C ASP A 128 8.07 2.44 11.39
N ALA A 129 6.94 2.87 11.97
CA ALA A 129 5.77 2.03 12.22
C ALA A 129 5.24 1.31 10.96
N ALA A 130 5.21 2.02 9.82
CA ALA A 130 4.80 1.42 8.54
C ALA A 130 5.78 0.34 8.06
N SER A 131 7.08 0.53 8.30
CA SER A 131 8.11 -0.46 7.97
C SER A 131 8.03 -1.67 8.90
N VAL A 132 7.86 -1.46 10.21
CA VAL A 132 7.65 -2.54 11.19
C VAL A 132 6.42 -3.37 10.80
N LEU A 133 5.30 -2.71 10.49
CA LEU A 133 4.07 -3.39 10.10
C LEU A 133 4.21 -4.17 8.78
N ALA A 134 4.90 -3.60 7.79
CA ALA A 134 5.11 -4.28 6.51
C ALA A 134 5.93 -5.59 6.66
N ASN A 135 6.87 -5.62 7.61
CA ASN A 135 7.77 -6.75 7.83
C ASN A 135 7.24 -7.79 8.83
N SER A 136 6.15 -7.51 9.55
CA SER A 136 5.67 -8.37 10.64
C SER A 136 4.80 -9.55 10.18
N GLY A 137 4.29 -9.53 8.95
CA GLY A 137 3.32 -10.53 8.48
C GLY A 137 1.89 -10.34 9.00
N ILE A 138 1.66 -9.34 9.87
CA ILE A 138 0.36 -9.10 10.53
C ILE A 138 -0.69 -8.70 9.51
N VAL A 139 -0.37 -7.82 8.57
CA VAL A 139 -1.32 -7.38 7.54
C VAL A 139 -1.78 -8.56 6.69
N GLN A 140 -0.88 -9.46 6.31
CA GLN A 140 -1.22 -10.67 5.56
C GLN A 140 -2.12 -11.61 6.37
N ARG A 141 -1.83 -11.78 7.66
CA ARG A 141 -2.57 -12.68 8.55
C ARG A 141 -4.00 -12.20 8.83
N PHE A 142 -4.19 -10.89 8.95
CA PHE A 142 -5.48 -10.28 9.30
C PHE A 142 -6.19 -9.59 8.13
N ALA A 143 -5.68 -9.74 6.90
CA ALA A 143 -6.36 -9.25 5.73
C ALA A 143 -7.71 -9.94 5.57
N SER A 144 -8.78 -9.16 5.48
CA SER A 144 -10.12 -9.61 5.12
C SER A 144 -10.46 -9.17 3.70
N THR A 145 -11.36 -9.92 3.07
CA THR A 145 -11.90 -9.56 1.76
C THR A 145 -12.83 -8.36 1.85
N ASP A 146 -12.70 -7.44 0.91
CA ASP A 146 -13.66 -6.36 0.64
C ASP A 146 -14.77 -6.80 -0.33
N ILE A 147 -14.62 -7.98 -0.94
CA ILE A 147 -15.55 -8.49 -1.95
C ILE A 147 -16.29 -9.70 -1.36
N ALA A 148 -17.58 -9.49 -1.08
CA ALA A 148 -18.44 -10.53 -0.50
C ALA A 148 -18.37 -11.84 -1.30
N GLY A 149 -18.12 -12.95 -0.59
CA GLY A 149 -18.03 -14.29 -1.17
C GLY A 149 -16.72 -14.62 -1.89
N ILE A 150 -15.69 -13.78 -1.82
CA ILE A 150 -14.37 -14.06 -2.38
C ILE A 150 -13.35 -14.21 -1.27
N GLU A 151 -12.74 -15.38 -1.14
CA GLU A 151 -11.64 -15.64 -0.20
C GLU A 151 -10.31 -15.10 -0.73
N LEU A 152 -9.46 -14.61 0.19
CA LEU A 152 -8.12 -14.15 -0.14
C LEU A 152 -7.13 -15.32 -0.12
N SER A 153 -6.36 -15.47 -1.20
CA SER A 153 -5.30 -16.49 -1.33
C SER A 153 -3.94 -15.90 -1.70
N TYR A 154 -3.90 -14.60 -2.01
CA TYR A 154 -2.68 -13.83 -2.24
C TYR A 154 -2.79 -12.45 -1.60
N VAL A 155 -1.95 -12.18 -0.60
CA VAL A 155 -1.83 -10.85 0.02
C VAL A 155 -0.40 -10.37 -0.09
N HIS A 156 -0.22 -9.17 -0.63
CA HIS A 156 1.07 -8.54 -0.82
C HIS A 156 1.11 -7.18 -0.13
N VAL A 157 2.19 -6.87 0.57
CA VAL A 157 2.32 -5.66 1.39
C VAL A 157 3.55 -4.88 0.96
N ASN A 158 3.34 -3.62 0.58
CA ASN A 158 4.38 -2.68 0.19
C ASN A 158 4.51 -1.58 1.23
N LEU A 159 5.70 -0.99 1.30
CA LEU A 159 5.88 0.33 1.90
C LEU A 159 5.72 1.40 0.81
N LEU A 160 4.88 2.40 1.07
CA LEU A 160 4.68 3.53 0.18
C LEU A 160 5.80 4.56 0.41
N SER A 161 6.53 4.88 -0.65
CA SER A 161 7.51 5.97 -0.66
C SER A 161 7.16 6.98 -1.74
N PHE A 162 7.32 8.26 -1.41
CA PHE A 162 7.07 9.39 -2.30
C PHE A 162 8.35 9.99 -2.88
N ASP A 163 9.51 9.56 -2.40
CA ASP A 163 10.77 10.02 -2.96
C ASP A 163 10.90 9.46 -4.38
N SER A 164 11.57 10.20 -5.26
CA SER A 164 11.84 9.69 -6.61
C SER A 164 12.49 8.32 -6.44
N SER A 165 11.84 7.28 -6.96
CA SER A 165 12.06 5.86 -6.65
C SER A 165 13.52 5.41 -6.56
N GLN A 166 14.45 6.14 -7.16
CA GLN A 166 15.88 5.93 -6.98
C GLN A 166 16.37 6.11 -5.53
N ALA A 167 16.02 7.18 -4.82
CA ALA A 167 16.55 7.46 -3.47
C ALA A 167 16.09 6.40 -2.44
N ALA A 168 14.79 6.08 -2.45
CA ALA A 168 14.23 5.06 -1.54
C ALA A 168 14.71 3.64 -1.87
N LEU A 169 14.91 3.30 -3.15
CA LEU A 169 15.52 2.01 -3.53
C LEU A 169 16.98 1.93 -3.09
N TYR A 170 17.75 3.02 -3.21
CA TYR A 170 19.12 3.06 -2.71
C TYR A 170 19.19 2.86 -1.18
N GLU A 171 18.32 3.51 -0.41
CA GLU A 171 18.30 3.32 1.05
C GLU A 171 17.86 1.91 1.48
N LEU A 172 16.85 1.33 0.80
CA LEU A 172 16.39 -0.04 1.10
C LEU A 172 17.46 -1.08 0.74
N GLN A 173 18.20 -0.89 -0.36
CA GLN A 173 19.34 -1.73 -0.74
C GLN A 173 20.49 -1.63 0.26
N GLN A 174 20.78 -0.44 0.78
CA GLN A 174 21.82 -0.28 1.81
C GLN A 174 21.42 -0.96 3.13
N LYS A 175 20.17 -0.78 3.58
CA LYS A 175 19.68 -1.37 4.84
C LYS A 175 19.56 -2.90 4.79
N SER A 176 19.21 -3.48 3.63
CA SER A 176 19.18 -4.94 3.44
C SER A 176 20.58 -5.56 3.41
N THR A 177 21.59 -4.82 2.90
CA THR A 177 23.00 -5.25 2.93
C THR A 177 23.59 -5.23 4.35
N VAL A 178 23.17 -4.28 5.20
CA VAL A 178 23.58 -4.23 6.61
C VAL A 178 22.92 -5.34 7.43
N ARG A 179 21.63 -5.63 7.23
CA ARG A 179 20.92 -6.74 7.91
C ARG A 179 21.45 -8.14 7.57
N GLN A 180 22.06 -8.33 6.39
CA GLN A 180 22.73 -9.60 6.08
C GLN A 180 24.08 -9.78 6.81
N ARG A 181 24.64 -8.70 7.39
CA ARG A 181 25.89 -8.76 8.18
C ARG A 181 25.64 -8.85 9.69
N GLU A 182 24.50 -8.38 10.16
CA GLU A 182 24.10 -8.45 11.57
C GLU A 182 23.03 -9.52 11.76
N GLY A 183 23.45 -10.78 11.72
CA GLY A 183 22.60 -11.86 12.20
C GLY A 183 22.39 -11.72 13.71
N TYR A 184 21.15 -11.58 14.18
CA TYR A 184 20.76 -11.81 15.57
C TYR A 184 19.28 -12.25 15.58
N HIS A 185 18.98 -13.47 16.05
CA HIS A 185 18.65 -13.79 17.44
C HIS A 185 17.30 -13.24 17.90
N SER A 186 16.51 -14.17 18.41
CA SER A 186 15.14 -14.10 18.88
C SER A 186 14.82 -12.99 19.88
N VAL A 187 13.55 -12.58 19.86
CA VAL A 187 12.56 -12.49 20.96
C VAL A 187 11.69 -11.28 20.67
N PHE A 188 10.45 -11.49 20.19
CA PHE A 188 9.32 -10.59 20.41
C PHE A 188 8.02 -11.35 20.07
N ASP A 189 7.56 -12.15 21.03
CA ASP A 189 6.15 -12.54 21.15
C ASP A 189 5.69 -12.05 22.53
N ALA A 190 4.82 -11.03 22.53
CA ALA A 190 3.83 -10.68 23.55
C ALA A 190 3.57 -9.17 23.65
N GLU A 191 3.06 -8.49 22.61
CA GLU A 191 2.32 -7.21 22.81
C GLU A 191 1.53 -6.69 21.58
N LEU A 192 0.90 -7.55 20.78
CA LEU A 192 0.11 -7.09 19.61
C LEU A 192 -1.36 -7.52 19.61
N CYS A 193 -1.92 -7.84 20.78
CA CYS A 193 -3.28 -8.36 20.91
C CYS A 193 -4.36 -7.32 21.26
N SER A 194 -4.26 -6.10 20.72
CA SER A 194 -5.33 -5.09 20.81
C SER A 194 -5.50 -4.33 19.50
N THR A 195 -5.86 -5.06 18.43
CA THR A 195 -6.40 -4.47 17.20
C THR A 195 -7.93 -4.48 17.27
N GLU A 196 -8.53 -3.37 17.69
CA GLU A 196 -9.91 -3.07 17.33
C GLU A 196 -9.96 -2.76 15.83
N THR A 197 -10.66 -3.62 15.07
CA THR A 197 -10.95 -3.38 13.67
C THR A 197 -12.30 -2.68 13.61
N VAL A 198 -12.31 -1.37 13.35
CA VAL A 198 -13.54 -0.63 13.07
C VAL A 198 -13.82 -0.74 11.57
N HIS A 199 -14.90 -1.43 11.23
CA HIS A 199 -15.43 -1.59 9.87
C HIS A 199 -15.96 -0.27 9.29
#